data_AF-A0A257Q2J2-F1
#
_entry.id   AF-A0A257Q2J2-F1
#
_cell.length_a   1.000
_cell.length_b   1.000
_cell.length_c   1.000
_cell.angle_alpha   90.00
_cell.angle_beta   90.00
_cell.angle_gamma   90.00
#
_symmetry.space_group_name_H-M   'P 1'
#
loop_
_entity.id
_entity.type
_entity.pdbx_description
1 polymer ?
#
loop_
_entity_poly.entity_id
_entity_poly.type
_entity_poly.pdbx_seq_one_letter_code
_entity_poly.pdbx_strand_id
1 'polypeptide(L)' 'MIQFDYWGWFILGIVLAVIEILAPSSFFLWMGGAAILVGGIVFLVPDLIWPIQLSVFAVLSILAVLLGRRVFRP' A
#
# COMPACT_ATOMS: atom_id res chain seq x y z
N MET A 1 -22.25 -7.06 4.88
CA MET A 1 -20.91 -7.47 4.40
C MET A 1 -20.04 -6.24 4.46
N ILE A 2 -18.88 -6.25 5.12
CA ILE A 2 -18.02 -5.06 5.21
C ILE A 2 -17.39 -4.86 3.82
N GLN A 3 -17.85 -3.85 3.09
CA GLN A 3 -17.28 -3.47 1.80
C GLN A 3 -16.14 -2.49 2.08
N PHE A 4 -14.90 -2.90 1.81
CA PHE A 4 -13.74 -2.03 1.89
C PHE A 4 -13.71 -1.15 0.64
N ASP A 5 -13.97 0.14 0.86
CA ASP A 5 -13.94 1.15 -0.19
C ASP A 5 -12.50 1.62 -0.46
N TYR A 6 -12.26 2.18 -1.65
CA TYR A 6 -10.94 2.66 -2.07
C TYR A 6 -10.38 3.73 -1.11
N TRP A 7 -11.25 4.50 -0.46
CA TRP A 7 -10.88 5.48 0.56
C TRP A 7 -10.08 4.89 1.71
N GLY A 8 -10.39 3.66 2.13
CA GLY A 8 -9.65 2.99 3.20
C GLY A 8 -8.18 2.77 2.84
N TRP A 9 -7.91 2.48 1.57
CA TRP A 9 -6.55 2.27 1.06
C TRP A 9 -5.74 3.56 0.97
N PHE A 10 -6.36 4.66 0.57
CA PHE A 10 -5.68 5.97 0.56
C PHE A 10 -5.36 6.45 1.97
N ILE A 11 -6.30 6.30 2.91
CA ILE A 11 -6.06 6.62 4.33
C ILE A 11 -4.92 5.75 4.88
N LEU A 12 -4.92 4.45 4.60
CA LEU A 12 -3.84 3.55 5.00
C LEU A 12 -2.49 4.03 4.45
N GLY A 13 -2.42 4.40 3.17
CA GLY A 13 -1.21 4.92 2.54
C GLY A 13 -0.68 6.18 3.21
N ILE A 14 -1.56 7.12 3.54
CA ILE A 14 -1.20 8.35 4.26
C ILE A 14 -0.73 8.04 5.68
N VAL A 15 -1.43 7.17 6.41
CA VAL A 15 -1.04 6.77 7.78
C VAL A 15 0.34 6.13 7.79
N LEU A 16 0.64 5.24 6.83
CA LEU A 16 1.96 4.63 6.69
C LEU A 16 3.04 5.71 6.41
N ALA A 17 2.74 6.69 5.54
CA ALA A 17 3.66 7.79 5.29
C ALA A 17 3.88 8.68 6.53
N VAL A 18 2.86 8.90 7.36
CA VAL A 18 2.99 9.64 8.63
C VAL A 18 3.83 8.86 9.64
N ILE A 19 3.64 7.53 9.72
CA ILE A 19 4.46 6.66 10.60
C ILE A 19 5.94 6.76 10.23
N GLU A 20 6.25 6.83 8.93
CA GLU A 20 7.64 7.02 8.48
C GLU A 20 8.28 8.30 9.03
N ILE A 21 7.54 9.40 9.10
CA ILE A 21 8.06 10.68 9.62
C ILE A 21 8.48 10.52 11.09
N LEU A 22 7.78 9.67 11.84
CA LEU A 22 8.09 9.36 13.24
C LEU A 22 9.21 8.32 13.37
N ALA A 23 9.31 7.40 12.41
CA ALA A 23 10.27 6.29 12.39
C ALA A 23 10.94 6.20 11.00
N PRO A 24 12.11 6.85 10.81
CA PRO A 24 12.79 6.88 9.52
C PRO A 24 13.40 5.50 9.23
N SER A 25 12.64 4.65 8.55
CA SER A 25 12.98 3.27 8.19
C SER A 25 12.96 3.02 6.68
N SER A 26 12.53 4.01 5.89
CA SER A 26 12.08 4.02 4.49
C SER A 26 11.05 2.94 4.11
N PHE A 27 10.81 1.96 4.99
CA PHE A 27 9.99 0.79 4.75
C PHE A 27 8.51 1.14 4.64
N PHE A 28 8.02 2.05 5.49
CA PHE A 28 6.62 2.42 5.50
C PHE A 28 6.20 3.22 4.27
N LEU A 29 7.14 3.97 3.64
CA LEU A 29 6.85 4.66 2.37
C LEU A 29 6.62 3.69 1.21
N TRP A 30 7.39 2.61 1.12
CA TRP A 30 7.19 1.59 0.09
C TRP A 30 5.84 0.88 0.26
N MET A 31 5.46 0.56 1.50
CA MET A 31 4.13 0.02 1.80
C MET A 31 3.00 1.04 1.56
N GLY A 32 3.24 2.32 1.89
CA GLY A 32 2.28 3.40 1.64
C GLY A 32 2.01 3.59 0.15
N GLY A 33 3.05 3.53 -0.68
CA GLY A 33 2.92 3.53 -2.14
C GLY A 33 2.12 2.33 -2.66
N ALA A 34 2.35 1.13 -2.11
CA ALA A 34 1.55 -0.04 -2.44
C ALA A 34 0.06 0.12 -2.05
N ALA A 35 -0.23 0.72 -0.89
CA ALA A 35 -1.60 1.00 -0.47
C ALA A 35 -2.32 1.96 -1.43
N ILE A 36 -1.65 3.02 -1.87
CA ILE A 36 -2.19 3.97 -2.84
C ILE A 36 -2.48 3.27 -4.18
N LEU A 37 -1.58 2.41 -4.65
CA LEU A 37 -1.82 1.63 -5.88
C LEU A 37 -3.04 0.71 -5.76
N VAL A 38 -3.21 0.02 -4.62
CA VAL A 38 -4.40 -0.81 -4.39
C VAL A 38 -5.67 0.04 -4.34
N GLY A 39 -5.63 1.21 -3.68
CA GLY A 39 -6.75 2.16 -3.72
C GLY A 39 -7.12 2.57 -5.14
N GLY A 40 -6.12 2.84 -6.00
CA GLY A 40 -6.35 3.11 -7.42
C GLY A 40 -6.96 1.92 -8.18
N ILE A 41 -6.54 0.69 -7.89
CA ILE A 41 -7.12 -0.52 -8.48
C ILE A 41 -8.58 -0.69 -8.08
N VAL A 42 -8.91 -0.50 -6.80
CA VAL A 42 -10.29 -0.60 -6.28
C VAL A 42 -11.16 0.54 -6.83
N PHE A 43 -10.59 1.72 -7.04
CA PHE A 43 -11.29 2.83 -7.70
C PHE A 43 -11.67 2.50 -9.15
N LEU A 44 -10.79 1.81 -9.89
CA LEU A 44 -11.07 1.37 -11.26
C LEU A 44 -11.99 0.13 -11.32
N VAL A 45 -11.90 -0.75 -10.33
CA VAL A 45 -12.65 -2.01 -10.23
C VAL A 45 -13.32 -2.09 -8.85
N PRO A 46 -14.48 -1.45 -8.66
CA PRO A 46 -15.14 -1.35 -7.35
C PRO A 46 -15.72 -2.69 -6.86
N ASP A 47 -15.96 -3.65 -7.76
CA ASP A 47 -16.48 -4.98 -7.43
C ASP A 47 -15.41 -5.95 -6.89
N LEU A 48 -14.17 -5.47 -6.68
CA LEU A 48 -13.09 -6.29 -6.14
C LEU A 48 -13.40 -6.69 -4.70
N ILE A 49 -13.50 -8.00 -4.44
CA ILE A 49 -13.71 -8.51 -3.09
C ILE A 49 -12.52 -8.21 -2.16
N TRP A 50 -12.80 -7.88 -0.90
CA TRP A 50 -11.80 -7.49 0.10
C TRP A 50 -10.58 -8.47 0.25
N PRO A 51 -10.71 -9.81 0.13
CA PRO A 51 -9.56 -10.71 0.26
C PRO A 51 -8.57 -10.57 -0.90
N ILE A 52 -9.08 -10.23 -2.10
CA ILE A 52 -8.24 -9.99 -3.28
C ILE A 52 -7.49 -8.67 -3.10
N GLN A 53 -8.17 -7.62 -2.62
CA GLN A 53 -7.53 -6.33 -2.34
C GLN A 53 -6.32 -6.49 -1.39
N LEU A 54 -6.49 -7.24 -0.30
CA LEU A 54 -5.41 -7.54 0.65
C LEU A 54 -4.28 -8.38 0.04
N SER A 55 -4.63 -9.38 -0.77
CA SER A 55 -3.64 -10.21 -1.46
C SER A 55 -2.76 -9.37 -2.41
N VAL A 56 -3.39 -8.48 -3.19
CA VAL A 56 -2.69 -7.55 -4.08
C VAL A 56 -1.82 -6.59 -3.28
N PHE A 57 -2.33 -6.04 -2.18
CA PHE A 57 -1.55 -5.17 -1.29
C PHE A 57 -0.32 -5.86 -0.72
N ALA A 58 -0.45 -7.11 -0.26
CA ALA A 58 0.67 -7.88 0.29
C ALA A 58 1.75 -8.11 -0.78
N VAL A 59 1.35 -8.53 -1.99
CA VAL A 59 2.29 -8.73 -3.10
C VAL A 59 2.97 -7.43 -3.50
N LEU A 60 2.21 -6.35 -3.71
CA LEU A 60 2.75 -5.04 -4.06
C LEU A 60 3.68 -4.48 -2.99
N SER A 61 3.36 -4.67 -1.70
CA SER A 61 4.21 -4.24 -0.59
C SER A 61 5.55 -4.97 -0.58
N ILE A 62 5.54 -6.30 -0.76
CA ILE A 62 6.78 -7.09 -0.86
C ILE A 62 7.61 -6.63 -2.05
N LEU A 63 6.99 -6.45 -3.22
CA LEU A 63 7.68 -5.98 -4.42
C LEU A 63 8.24 -4.57 -4.26
N ALA A 64 7.49 -3.65 -3.65
CA ALA A 64 7.91 -2.29 -3.39
C ALA A 64 9.12 -2.25 -2.45
N VAL A 65 9.11 -3.04 -1.38
CA VAL A 65 10.24 -3.16 -0.44
C VAL A 65 11.46 -3.78 -1.12
N LEU A 66 11.27 -4.81 -1.95
CA LEU A 66 12.38 -5.43 -2.70
C LEU A 66 12.99 -4.46 -3.71
N LEU A 67 12.17 -3.67 -4.41
CA LEU A 67 12.64 -2.60 -5.30
C LEU A 67 13.42 -1.54 -4.51
N GLY A 68 12.87 -1.08 -3.39
CA GLY A 68 13.51 -0.12 -2.51
C GLY A 68 14.87 -0.59 -2.03
N ARG A 69 15.01 -1.87 -1.66
CA ARG A 69 16.29 -2.48 -1.28
C ARG A 69 17.29 -2.66 -2.42
N ARG A 70 16.86 -2.59 -3.68
CA ARG A 70 17.77 -2.61 -4.84
C ARG A 70 18.20 -1.21 -5.25
N VAL A 71 17.31 -0.22 -5.10
CA VAL A 71 17.58 1.18 -5.44
C VAL A 71 18.42 1.86 -4.34
N PHE A 72 18.16 1.58 -3.07
CA PHE A 72 18.93 2.10 -1.92
C PHE A 72 20.13 1.22 -1.53
N ARG A 73 20.86 0.70 -2.53
CA ARG A 73 22.22 0.21 -2.29
C ARG A 73 23.17 1.35 -2.64
N PRO A 74 23.89 1.96 -1.68
CA PRO A 74 24.99 2.87 -2.01
C PRO A 74 26.06 2.15 -2.83
#